data_AF-A0A1N7S332-F1
#
_entry.id   AF-A0A1N7S332-F1
#
_cell.length_a   1.000
_cell.length_b   1.000
_cell.length_c   1.000
_cell.angle_alpha   90.00
_cell.angle_beta   90.00
_cell.angle_gamma   90.00
#
_symmetry.space_group_name_H-M   'P 1'
#
loop_
_entity.id
_entity.type
_entity.pdbx_description
1 polymer ?
#
loop_
_entity_poly.entity_id
_entity_poly.type
_entity_poly.pdbx_seq_one_letter_code
_entity_poly.pdbx_strand_id
1 'polypeptide(L)'
;MARPAAVTPDQIRATVLAMLAEAGDHETAGAATTTPSAAPVTHDRFRRAVSVRRLRARLGAGDPAVLSRALNAIEAELVQAGLAEVALPGLPDAIAEQMRALWAAAVSVQLDDVVRLRQHAQQVATDADTARHDADVRCEMLRVELGELRERLMARDAELTELRASSRHAAERAEILTAASAALQAQLEAARTALDGARHAHAAELTDVHARYDGLSKRLLQETEHQRHALAAERERLTAALNDAQTRIAALEGLRERLLEELASGRDAHRQAAAEASALATVVAEQRHALQALQTAHTTELMQPAAQPRPARRQPARNVSPGHAAAVAAAPRPRSRSSRSRKSPSP
;
A
#
# COMPACT_ATOMS: atom_id res chain seq x y z
N MET A 1 62.54 110.60 22.82
CA MET A 1 61.32 110.23 22.07
C MET A 1 60.22 111.19 22.49
N ALA A 2 59.84 112.13 21.61
CA ALA A 2 58.88 113.19 21.90
C ALA A 2 57.46 112.62 22.06
N ARG A 3 56.71 113.10 23.06
CA ARG A 3 55.29 112.74 23.25
C ARG A 3 54.48 113.25 22.05
N PRO A 4 53.55 112.46 21.49
CA PRO A 4 52.59 112.98 20.51
C PRO A 4 51.71 114.02 21.20
N ALA A 5 51.53 115.18 20.57
CA ALA A 5 50.66 116.24 21.05
C ALA A 5 49.23 115.70 21.20
N ALA A 6 48.61 115.91 22.36
CA ALA A 6 47.23 115.52 22.59
C ALA A 6 46.32 116.41 21.74
N VAL A 7 45.71 115.84 20.71
CA VAL A 7 44.70 116.50 19.89
C VAL A 7 43.43 116.69 20.73
N THR A 8 42.93 117.92 20.82
CA THR A 8 41.72 118.23 21.60
C THR A 8 40.45 118.00 20.78
N PRO A 9 39.30 117.68 21.41
CA PRO A 9 38.03 117.45 20.71
C PRO A 9 37.56 118.65 19.88
N ASP A 10 37.83 119.88 20.33
CA ASP A 10 37.49 121.10 19.60
C ASP A 10 38.33 121.27 18.32
N GLN A 11 39.60 120.82 18.35
CA GLN A 11 40.45 120.79 17.15
C GLN A 11 39.94 119.77 16.13
N ILE A 12 39.43 118.62 16.59
CA ILE A 12 38.79 117.62 15.73
C ILE A 12 37.52 118.20 15.12
N ARG A 13 36.67 118.86 15.91
CA ARG A 13 35.42 119.46 15.41
C ARG A 13 35.68 120.59 14.41
N ALA A 14 36.60 121.50 14.70
CA ALA A 14 36.98 122.58 13.80
C ALA A 14 37.56 122.07 12.47
N THR A 15 38.40 121.04 12.52
CA THR A 15 38.98 120.45 11.30
C THR A 15 37.97 119.66 10.47
N VAL A 16 37.02 118.96 11.11
CA VAL A 16 35.91 118.29 10.42
C VAL A 16 34.99 119.30 9.73
N LEU A 17 34.64 120.40 10.41
CA LEU A 17 33.83 121.47 9.81
C LEU A 17 34.56 122.17 8.65
N ALA A 18 35.87 122.40 8.77
CA ALA A 18 36.68 122.93 7.68
C ALA A 18 36.73 121.97 6.48
N MET A 19 36.87 120.66 6.71
CA MET A 19 36.84 119.66 5.64
C MET A 19 35.47 119.56 4.95
N LEU A 20 34.38 119.76 5.68
CA LEU A 20 33.03 119.81 5.12
C LEU A 20 32.77 121.10 4.33
N ALA A 21 33.29 122.23 4.79
CA ALA A 21 33.25 123.50 4.06
C ALA A 21 34.05 123.41 2.76
N GLU A 22 35.29 122.91 2.81
CA GLU A 22 36.13 122.67 1.62
C GLU A 22 35.46 121.72 0.62
N ALA A 23 34.79 120.66 1.10
CA ALA A 23 34.04 119.75 0.24
C ALA A 23 32.76 120.39 -0.34
N GLY A 24 32.14 121.32 0.40
CA GLY A 24 30.98 122.10 -0.05
C GLY A 24 31.30 123.12 -1.14
N ASP A 25 32.49 123.71 -1.10
CA ASP A 25 33.00 124.62 -2.15
C ASP A 25 33.23 123.87 -3.48
N HIS A 26 33.58 122.59 -3.41
CA HIS A 26 33.77 121.75 -4.60
C HIS A 26 32.47 121.23 -5.22
N GLU A 27 31.40 121.04 -4.43
CA GLU A 27 30.08 120.63 -4.95
C GLU A 27 29.28 121.82 -5.51
N THR A 28 29.50 123.05 -5.00
CA THR A 28 28.84 124.27 -5.48
C THR A 28 29.49 124.89 -6.72
N ALA A 29 30.74 124.54 -7.04
CA ALA A 29 31.41 124.95 -8.28
C ALA A 29 30.71 124.46 -9.58
N GLY A 30 29.75 123.52 -9.47
CA GLY A 30 28.91 123.07 -10.59
C GLY A 30 27.57 123.80 -10.75
N ALA A 31 27.20 124.70 -9.84
CA ALA A 31 25.91 125.41 -9.87
C ALA A 31 26.11 126.89 -9.55
N ALA A 32 26.17 127.72 -10.60
CA ALA A 32 26.30 129.17 -10.51
C ALA A 32 25.01 129.82 -9.96
N THR A 33 24.92 129.95 -8.64
CA THR A 33 24.00 130.89 -7.99
C THR A 33 24.66 131.49 -6.76
N THR A 34 24.91 132.79 -6.81
CA THR A 34 25.52 133.62 -5.76
C THR A 34 24.57 133.87 -4.59
N THR A 35 24.51 132.92 -3.66
CA THR A 35 24.22 133.14 -2.23
C THR A 35 24.72 131.91 -1.45
N PRO A 36 25.59 132.04 -0.43
CA PRO A 36 26.09 130.90 0.33
C PRO A 36 24.99 130.38 1.28
N SER A 37 24.04 129.61 0.76
CA SER A 37 23.13 128.82 1.58
C SER A 37 23.74 127.44 1.77
N ALA A 38 24.19 127.15 2.99
CA ALA A 38 24.79 125.88 3.36
C ALA A 38 23.78 124.74 3.10
N ALA A 39 24.02 123.93 2.08
CA ALA A 39 23.22 122.72 1.85
C ALA A 39 23.35 121.76 3.05
N PRO A 40 22.27 121.10 3.50
CA PRO A 40 22.28 120.29 4.71
C PRO A 40 23.25 119.10 4.60
N VAL A 41 23.83 118.72 5.73
CA VAL A 41 24.81 117.62 5.79
C VAL A 41 24.06 116.28 5.88
N THR A 42 24.07 115.50 4.79
CA THR A 42 23.56 114.12 4.78
C THR A 42 24.65 113.10 5.13
N HIS A 43 24.26 111.93 5.64
CA HIS A 43 25.21 110.85 6.02
C HIS A 43 26.20 110.51 4.89
N ASP A 44 25.70 110.37 3.66
CA ASP A 44 26.54 110.02 2.52
C ASP A 44 27.55 111.13 2.17
N ARG A 45 27.19 112.40 2.35
CA ARG A 45 28.07 113.54 2.13
C ARG A 45 29.17 113.63 3.18
N PHE A 46 28.82 113.44 4.45
CA PHE A 46 29.77 113.43 5.56
C PHE A 46 30.84 112.35 5.37
N ARG A 47 30.44 111.11 5.02
CA ARG A 47 31.35 109.98 4.82
C ARG A 47 32.25 110.11 3.59
N ARG A 48 31.79 110.79 2.54
CA ARG A 48 32.59 111.06 1.33
C ARG A 48 33.65 112.13 1.58
N ALA A 49 33.29 113.19 2.31
CA ALA A 49 34.19 114.30 2.61
C ALA A 49 35.22 113.91 3.69
N VAL A 50 34.76 113.26 4.76
CA VAL A 50 35.53 113.04 5.99
C VAL A 50 35.77 111.55 6.20
N SER A 51 37.05 111.17 6.37
CA SER A 51 37.44 109.82 6.76
C SER A 51 38.50 109.88 7.85
N VAL A 52 38.56 108.87 8.72
CA VAL A 52 39.55 108.76 9.81
C VAL A 52 40.97 108.96 9.30
N ARG A 53 41.27 108.44 8.09
CA ARG A 53 42.58 108.60 7.43
C ARG A 53 42.86 110.04 7.02
N ARG A 54 41.89 110.75 6.42
CA ARG A 54 42.05 112.16 6.02
C ARG A 54 42.12 113.09 7.21
N LEU A 55 41.31 112.84 8.24
CA LEU A 55 41.30 113.59 9.49
C LEU A 55 42.66 113.46 10.20
N ARG A 56 43.20 112.24 10.29
CA ARG A 56 44.53 111.99 10.85
C ARG A 56 45.65 112.65 10.05
N ALA A 57 45.55 112.68 8.72
CA ALA A 57 46.55 113.34 7.87
C ALA A 57 46.58 114.86 8.06
N ARG A 58 45.44 115.50 8.36
CA ARG A 58 45.32 116.94 8.63
C ARG A 58 45.74 117.32 10.06
N LEU A 59 45.49 116.44 11.03
CA LEU A 59 45.84 116.67 12.44
C LEU A 59 47.28 116.25 12.80
N GLY A 60 47.96 115.48 11.94
CA GLY A 60 49.36 115.07 12.12
C GLY A 60 49.59 114.02 13.22
N ALA A 61 48.64 113.82 14.14
CA ALA A 61 48.67 112.85 15.23
C ALA A 61 47.25 112.48 15.68
N GLY A 62 47.10 111.39 16.46
CA GLY A 62 45.82 110.97 17.06
C GLY A 62 45.53 109.49 16.91
N ASP A 63 44.96 108.89 17.96
CA ASP A 63 44.59 107.48 17.98
C ASP A 63 43.33 107.22 17.12
N PRO A 64 43.35 106.20 16.22
CA PRO A 64 42.29 106.00 15.24
C PRO A 64 40.94 105.64 15.88
N ALA A 65 40.94 104.99 17.04
CA ALA A 65 39.72 104.64 17.77
C ALA A 65 39.06 105.85 18.46
N VAL A 66 39.85 106.86 18.87
CA VAL A 66 39.32 108.10 19.45
C VAL A 66 38.76 108.99 18.35
N LEU A 67 39.47 109.09 17.22
CA LEU A 67 39.01 109.82 16.03
C LEU A 67 37.74 109.22 15.42
N SER A 68 37.59 107.88 15.39
CA SER A 68 36.37 107.25 14.85
C SER A 68 35.14 107.49 15.73
N ARG A 69 35.28 107.45 17.06
CA ARG A 69 34.18 107.77 17.99
C ARG A 69 33.79 109.25 17.92
N ALA A 70 34.77 110.15 17.88
CA ALA A 70 34.53 111.58 17.73
C ALA A 70 33.85 111.88 16.37
N LEU A 71 34.29 111.23 15.29
CA LEU A 71 33.65 111.37 13.98
C LEU A 71 32.21 110.87 13.96
N ASN A 72 31.92 109.70 14.53
CA ASN A 72 30.55 109.18 14.58
C ASN A 72 29.62 110.06 15.43
N ALA A 73 30.13 110.65 16.51
CA ALA A 73 29.38 111.60 17.32
C ALA A 73 29.08 112.90 16.56
N ILE A 74 30.09 113.46 15.86
CA ILE A 74 29.93 114.65 15.03
C ILE A 74 29.03 114.37 13.81
N GLU A 75 29.11 113.17 13.21
CA GLU A 75 28.22 112.73 12.12
C GLU A 75 26.75 112.72 12.57
N ALA A 76 26.47 112.12 13.74
CA ALA A 76 25.13 112.08 14.30
C ALA A 76 24.59 113.47 14.63
N GLU A 77 25.40 114.35 15.24
CA GLU A 77 25.02 115.73 15.56
C GLU A 77 24.73 116.55 14.28
N LEU A 78 25.58 116.45 13.26
CA LEU A 78 25.42 117.23 12.02
C LEU A 78 24.29 116.73 11.13
N VAL A 79 24.05 115.42 11.08
CA VAL A 79 22.90 114.87 10.34
C VAL A 79 21.59 115.19 11.06
N GLN A 80 21.59 115.16 12.40
CA GLN A 80 20.41 115.54 13.18
C GLN A 80 20.10 117.04 13.07
N ALA A 81 21.12 117.90 13.05
CA ALA A 81 20.97 119.33 12.75
C ALA A 81 20.52 119.57 11.30
N GLY A 82 21.09 118.84 10.33
CA GLY A 82 20.72 118.93 8.92
C GLY A 82 19.29 118.47 8.63
N LEU A 83 18.77 117.48 9.36
CA LEU A 83 17.37 117.06 9.26
C LEU A 83 16.40 118.08 9.88
N ALA A 84 16.84 118.83 10.89
CA ALA A 84 16.06 119.93 11.45
C ALA A 84 15.97 121.14 10.48
N GLU A 85 16.99 121.35 9.65
CA GLU A 85 17.01 122.40 8.61
C GLU A 85 16.25 122.02 7.32
N VAL A 86 15.84 120.77 7.14
CA VAL A 86 14.91 120.35 6.04
C VAL A 86 13.45 120.70 6.38
N ALA A 87 13.24 121.83 7.05
CA ALA A 87 11.94 122.49 7.08
C ALA A 87 11.73 123.18 5.73
N LEU A 88 10.75 122.72 4.94
CA LEU A 88 10.39 123.39 3.68
C LEU A 88 10.16 124.88 3.94
N PRO A 89 10.89 125.80 3.26
CA PRO A 89 10.77 127.22 3.53
C PRO A 89 9.38 127.72 3.15
N GLY A 90 8.61 128.19 4.13
CA GLY A 90 7.29 128.81 3.93
C GLY A 90 6.10 128.10 4.61
N LEU A 91 6.31 126.97 5.29
CA LEU A 91 5.29 126.33 6.12
C LEU A 91 5.46 126.72 7.60
N PRO A 92 4.42 127.23 8.28
CA PRO A 92 4.45 127.47 9.72
C PRO A 92 4.85 126.21 10.49
N ASP A 93 5.74 126.35 11.48
CA ASP A 93 6.35 125.23 12.20
C ASP A 93 5.32 124.25 12.79
N ALA A 94 4.19 124.76 13.27
CA ALA A 94 3.07 123.95 13.78
C ALA A 94 2.45 123.02 12.73
N ILE A 95 2.39 123.44 11.45
CA ILE A 95 1.86 122.64 10.35
C ILE A 95 2.91 121.61 9.90
N ALA A 96 4.19 121.99 9.87
CA ALA A 96 5.29 121.08 9.56
C ALA A 96 5.41 119.94 10.60
N GLU A 97 5.18 120.24 11.87
CA GLU A 97 5.12 119.23 12.95
C GLU A 97 3.91 118.30 12.82
N GLN A 98 2.72 118.83 12.52
CA GLN A 98 1.53 118.00 12.28
C GLN A 98 1.70 117.11 11.05
N MET A 99 2.27 117.62 9.95
CA MET A 99 2.56 116.82 8.76
C MET A 99 3.60 115.73 9.03
N ARG A 100 4.64 116.02 9.83
CA ARG A 100 5.62 115.02 10.28
C ARG A 100 4.97 113.96 11.17
N ALA A 101 4.07 114.36 12.08
CA ALA A 101 3.32 113.44 12.94
C ALA A 101 2.37 112.54 12.13
N LEU A 102 1.66 113.10 11.15
CA LEU A 102 0.79 112.34 10.23
C LEU A 102 1.60 111.39 9.35
N TRP A 103 2.76 111.82 8.84
CA TRP A 103 3.66 110.94 8.10
C TRP A 103 4.22 109.81 8.96
N ALA A 104 4.66 110.12 10.17
CA ALA A 104 5.15 109.11 11.12
C ALA A 104 4.06 108.10 11.47
N ALA A 105 2.82 108.55 11.69
CA ALA A 105 1.67 107.68 11.94
C ALA A 105 1.29 106.83 10.71
N ALA A 106 1.33 107.39 9.51
CA ALA A 106 1.05 106.65 8.28
C ALA A 106 2.13 105.58 8.01
N VAL A 107 3.40 105.93 8.20
CA VAL A 107 4.54 105.00 8.05
C VAL A 107 4.51 103.93 9.14
N SER A 108 4.11 104.25 10.37
CA SER A 108 3.97 103.23 11.43
C SER A 108 2.86 102.23 11.10
N VAL A 109 1.70 102.69 10.63
CA VAL A 109 0.59 101.81 10.21
C VAL A 109 1.03 100.91 9.03
N GLN A 110 1.73 101.46 8.04
CA GLN A 110 2.26 100.66 6.92
C GLN A 110 3.31 99.63 7.37
N LEU A 111 4.19 99.99 8.29
CA LEU A 111 5.16 99.07 8.88
C LEU A 111 4.46 97.96 9.69
N ASP A 112 3.42 98.30 10.46
CA ASP A 112 2.61 97.33 11.19
C ASP A 112 1.92 96.36 10.24
N ASP A 113 1.36 96.83 9.13
CA ASP A 113 0.75 95.98 8.10
C ASP A 113 1.78 95.07 7.42
N VAL A 114 2.99 95.56 7.13
CA VAL A 114 4.07 94.72 6.58
C VAL A 114 4.52 93.67 7.59
N VAL A 115 4.62 94.02 8.88
CA VAL A 115 4.93 93.06 9.95
C VAL A 115 3.83 92.01 10.08
N ARG A 116 2.55 92.42 10.04
CA ARG A 116 1.41 91.49 10.05
C ARG A 116 1.39 90.57 8.84
N LEU A 117 1.61 91.11 7.64
CA LEU A 117 1.71 90.32 6.41
C LEU A 117 2.89 89.34 6.48
N ARG A 118 4.04 89.77 7.00
CA ARG A 118 5.19 88.89 7.21
C ARG A 118 4.87 87.77 8.20
N GLN A 119 4.27 88.09 9.34
CA GLN A 119 3.86 87.09 10.34
C GLN A 119 2.84 86.11 9.74
N HIS A 120 1.85 86.60 9.00
CA HIS A 120 0.85 85.76 8.35
C HIS A 120 1.48 84.87 7.27
N ALA A 121 2.34 85.39 6.41
CA ALA A 121 3.06 84.60 5.41
C ALA A 121 3.94 83.52 6.06
N GLN A 122 4.57 83.86 7.19
CA GLN A 122 5.41 82.94 7.93
C GLN A 122 4.59 81.84 8.62
N GLN A 123 3.41 82.16 9.14
CA GLN A 123 2.44 81.19 9.65
C GLN A 123 1.94 80.26 8.55
N VAL A 124 1.52 80.81 7.39
CA VAL A 124 1.06 80.00 6.25
C VAL A 124 2.17 79.09 5.74
N ALA A 125 3.42 79.55 5.71
CA ALA A 125 4.56 78.72 5.34
C ALA A 125 4.77 77.57 6.34
N THR A 126 4.73 77.84 7.65
CA THR A 126 4.85 76.78 8.67
C THR A 126 3.69 75.79 8.63
N ASP A 127 2.47 76.27 8.36
CA ASP A 127 1.29 75.42 8.25
C ASP A 127 1.36 74.54 6.98
N ALA A 128 1.87 75.09 5.87
CA ALA A 128 2.09 74.33 4.65
C ALA A 128 3.21 73.27 4.82
N ASP A 129 4.30 73.61 5.52
CA ASP A 129 5.40 72.69 5.75
C ASP A 129 5.00 71.56 6.72
N THR A 130 4.23 71.86 7.76
CA THR A 130 3.66 70.83 8.66
C THR A 130 2.67 69.93 7.92
N ALA A 131 1.77 70.50 7.09
CA ALA A 131 0.85 69.71 6.27
C ALA A 131 1.57 68.81 5.24
N ARG A 132 2.67 69.29 4.64
CA ARG A 132 3.52 68.48 3.76
C ARG A 132 4.18 67.35 4.52
N HIS A 133 4.79 67.64 5.66
CA HIS A 133 5.43 66.62 6.49
C HIS A 133 4.44 65.54 6.93
N ASP A 134 3.25 65.93 7.37
CA ASP A 134 2.18 64.99 7.74
C ASP A 134 1.74 64.12 6.55
N ALA A 135 1.62 64.70 5.36
CA ALA A 135 1.30 63.97 4.15
C ALA A 135 2.40 62.98 3.76
N ASP A 136 3.66 63.37 3.89
CA ASP A 136 4.82 62.50 3.63
C ASP A 136 4.85 61.31 4.60
N VAL A 137 4.66 61.56 5.90
CA VAL A 137 4.59 60.50 6.92
C VAL A 137 3.45 59.52 6.63
N ARG A 138 2.25 60.02 6.26
CA ARG A 138 1.13 59.16 5.87
C ARG A 138 1.45 58.36 4.60
N CYS A 139 2.14 58.95 3.62
CA CYS A 139 2.55 58.24 2.41
C CYS A 139 3.53 57.12 2.72
N GLU A 140 4.52 57.34 3.59
CA GLU A 140 5.44 56.29 4.01
C GLU A 140 4.74 55.17 4.79
N MET A 141 3.83 55.53 5.71
CA MET A 141 3.01 54.55 6.43
C MET A 141 2.21 53.67 5.47
N LEU A 142 1.50 54.28 4.50
CA LEU A 142 0.72 53.54 3.50
C LEU A 142 1.62 52.67 2.60
N ARG A 143 2.85 53.09 2.30
CA ARG A 143 3.80 52.26 1.54
C ARG A 143 4.23 51.03 2.34
N VAL A 144 4.47 51.17 3.63
CA VAL A 144 4.80 50.04 4.52
C VAL A 144 3.62 49.08 4.60
N GLU A 145 2.40 49.58 4.85
CA GLU A 145 1.19 48.76 4.89
C GLU A 145 0.94 48.03 3.56
N LEU A 146 1.12 48.70 2.42
CA LEU A 146 1.04 48.06 1.11
C LEU A 146 2.11 46.99 0.90
N GLY A 147 3.32 47.20 1.42
CA GLY A 147 4.39 46.21 1.43
C GLY A 147 3.99 44.96 2.22
N GLU A 148 3.55 45.13 3.47
CA GLU A 148 3.09 44.03 4.33
C GLU A 148 1.92 43.25 3.72
N LEU A 149 0.95 43.95 3.12
CA LEU A 149 -0.19 43.30 2.48
C LEU A 149 0.24 42.48 1.26
N ARG A 150 1.19 42.98 0.46
CA ARG A 150 1.77 42.22 -0.65
C ARG A 150 2.51 40.98 -0.17
N GLU A 151 3.32 41.09 0.89
CA GLU A 151 4.01 39.95 1.47
C GLU A 151 3.03 38.90 2.01
N ARG A 152 1.97 39.32 2.72
CA ARG A 152 0.92 38.41 3.20
C ARG A 152 0.18 37.73 2.05
N LEU A 153 -0.11 38.45 0.96
CA LEU A 153 -0.73 37.86 -0.24
C LEU A 153 0.19 36.82 -0.89
N MET A 154 1.48 37.14 -1.07
CA MET A 154 2.45 36.19 -1.64
C MET A 154 2.62 34.94 -0.77
N ALA A 155 2.63 35.10 0.56
CA ALA A 155 2.67 33.97 1.49
C ALA A 155 1.42 33.09 1.36
N ARG A 156 0.23 33.70 1.27
CA ARG A 156 -1.04 32.99 1.07
C ARG A 156 -1.10 32.27 -0.27
N ASP A 157 -0.59 32.88 -1.33
CA ASP A 157 -0.52 32.24 -2.65
C ASP A 157 0.42 31.02 -2.62
N ALA A 158 1.56 31.12 -1.94
CA ALA A 158 2.45 29.97 -1.73
C ALA A 158 1.76 28.83 -0.97
N GLU A 159 1.12 29.13 0.16
CA GLU A 159 0.32 28.17 0.95
C GLU A 159 -0.78 27.51 0.09
N LEU A 160 -1.50 28.29 -0.72
CA LEU A 160 -2.54 27.76 -1.62
C LEU A 160 -1.96 26.84 -2.70
N THR A 161 -0.79 27.15 -3.26
CA THR A 161 -0.14 26.27 -4.23
C THR A 161 0.31 24.95 -3.61
N GLU A 162 0.83 24.99 -2.38
CA GLU A 162 1.22 23.79 -1.62
C GLU A 162 0.01 22.93 -1.24
N LEU A 163 -1.08 23.55 -0.79
CA LEU A 163 -2.34 22.85 -0.51
C LEU A 163 -2.94 22.22 -1.78
N ARG A 164 -2.84 22.90 -2.93
CA ARG A 164 -3.27 22.34 -4.23
C ARG A 164 -2.39 21.18 -4.67
N ALA A 165 -1.07 21.24 -4.47
CA ALA A 165 -0.17 20.14 -4.78
C ALA A 165 -0.44 18.92 -3.88
N SER A 166 -0.57 19.13 -2.56
CA SER A 166 -0.83 18.05 -1.60
C SER A 166 -2.19 17.39 -1.81
N SER A 167 -3.23 18.15 -2.13
CA SER A 167 -4.58 17.62 -2.46
C SER A 167 -4.59 16.79 -3.74
N ARG A 168 -3.89 17.23 -4.81
CA ARG A 168 -3.71 16.40 -6.03
C ARG A 168 -2.98 15.11 -5.71
N HIS A 169 -1.89 15.19 -4.95
CA HIS A 169 -1.14 14.00 -4.54
C HIS A 169 -1.96 13.05 -3.67
N ALA A 170 -2.82 13.56 -2.78
CA ALA A 170 -3.74 12.74 -2.00
C ALA A 170 -4.81 12.08 -2.88
N ALA A 171 -5.35 12.79 -3.87
CA ALA A 171 -6.31 12.25 -4.83
C ALA A 171 -5.70 11.13 -5.69
N GLU A 172 -4.50 11.32 -6.23
CA GLU A 172 -3.76 10.29 -6.97
C GLU A 172 -3.53 9.03 -6.13
N ARG A 173 -3.12 9.20 -4.86
CA ARG A 173 -2.97 8.06 -3.93
C ARG A 173 -4.30 7.35 -3.65
N ALA A 174 -5.39 8.11 -3.52
CA ALA A 174 -6.71 7.52 -3.32
C ALA A 174 -7.13 6.70 -4.54
N GLU A 175 -6.93 7.21 -5.75
CA GLU A 175 -7.21 6.48 -7.01
C GLU A 175 -6.38 5.20 -7.16
N ILE A 176 -5.10 5.24 -6.79
CA ILE A 176 -4.25 4.03 -6.80
C ILE A 176 -4.77 2.99 -5.80
N LEU A 177 -5.14 3.42 -4.59
CA LEU A 177 -5.65 2.52 -3.55
C LEU A 177 -7.02 1.95 -3.89
N THR A 178 -7.90 2.73 -4.53
CA THR A 178 -9.21 2.23 -4.99
C THR A 178 -9.06 1.24 -6.15
N ALA A 179 -8.14 1.50 -7.09
CA ALA A 179 -7.82 0.53 -8.14
C ALA A 179 -7.23 -0.77 -7.57
N ALA A 180 -6.32 -0.67 -6.60
CA ALA A 180 -5.73 -1.83 -5.94
C ALA A 180 -6.76 -2.64 -5.13
N SER A 181 -7.68 -1.98 -4.43
CA SER A 181 -8.73 -2.65 -3.67
C SER A 181 -9.74 -3.35 -4.59
N ALA A 182 -10.12 -2.72 -5.70
CA ALA A 182 -10.97 -3.34 -6.72
C ALA A 182 -10.29 -4.57 -7.35
N ALA A 183 -8.99 -4.50 -7.65
CA ALA A 183 -8.23 -5.64 -8.17
C ALA A 183 -8.17 -6.80 -7.18
N LEU A 184 -7.95 -6.53 -5.88
CA LEU A 184 -7.97 -7.54 -4.83
C LEU A 184 -9.37 -8.17 -4.65
N GLN A 185 -10.43 -7.38 -4.73
CA GLN A 185 -11.81 -7.87 -4.68
C GLN A 185 -12.10 -8.82 -5.85
N ALA A 186 -11.70 -8.44 -7.07
CA ALA A 186 -11.85 -9.29 -8.25
C ALA A 186 -11.06 -10.62 -8.12
N GLN A 187 -9.84 -10.57 -7.59
CA GLN A 187 -9.04 -11.79 -7.30
C GLN A 187 -9.71 -12.69 -6.27
N LEU A 188 -10.32 -12.10 -5.23
CA LEU A 188 -11.03 -12.84 -4.19
C LEU A 188 -12.27 -13.54 -4.76
N GLU A 189 -13.05 -12.84 -5.58
CA GLU A 189 -14.21 -13.41 -6.27
C GLU A 189 -13.82 -14.53 -7.24
N ALA A 190 -12.75 -14.34 -8.01
CA ALA A 190 -12.18 -15.38 -8.86
C ALA A 190 -11.73 -16.62 -8.06
N ALA A 191 -11.08 -16.42 -6.90
CA ALA A 191 -10.66 -17.52 -6.04
C ALA A 191 -11.86 -18.26 -5.41
N ARG A 192 -12.91 -17.54 -5.00
CA ARG A 192 -14.16 -18.13 -4.48
C ARG A 192 -14.85 -18.99 -5.54
N THR A 193 -15.05 -18.45 -6.74
CA THR A 193 -15.67 -19.18 -7.84
C THR A 193 -14.86 -20.42 -8.24
N ALA A 194 -13.52 -20.33 -8.27
CA ALA A 194 -12.66 -21.49 -8.53
C ALA A 194 -12.77 -22.56 -7.43
N LEU A 195 -12.83 -22.15 -6.17
CA LEU A 195 -12.97 -23.05 -5.03
C LEU A 195 -14.36 -23.71 -5.00
N ASP A 196 -15.43 -22.98 -5.29
CA ASP A 196 -16.77 -23.55 -5.40
C ASP A 196 -16.85 -24.52 -6.59
N GLY A 197 -16.24 -24.19 -7.73
CA GLY A 197 -16.08 -25.08 -8.87
C GLY A 197 -15.35 -26.38 -8.52
N ALA A 198 -14.22 -26.29 -7.80
CA ALA A 198 -13.47 -27.45 -7.33
C ALA A 198 -14.27 -28.31 -6.34
N ARG A 199 -15.03 -27.70 -5.43
CA ARG A 199 -15.92 -28.41 -4.50
C ARG A 199 -17.02 -29.17 -5.24
N HIS A 200 -17.65 -28.54 -6.24
CA HIS A 200 -18.67 -29.19 -7.06
C HIS A 200 -18.09 -30.35 -7.87
N ALA A 201 -16.92 -30.18 -8.48
CA ALA A 201 -16.24 -31.25 -9.20
C ALA A 201 -15.90 -32.42 -8.28
N HIS A 202 -15.32 -32.17 -7.12
CA HIS A 202 -15.01 -33.20 -6.13
C HIS A 202 -16.27 -33.92 -5.61
N ALA A 203 -17.35 -33.18 -5.35
CA ALA A 203 -18.63 -33.78 -4.96
C ALA A 203 -19.18 -34.71 -6.05
N ALA A 204 -19.10 -34.30 -7.32
CA ALA A 204 -19.52 -35.11 -8.46
C ALA A 204 -18.66 -36.38 -8.60
N GLU A 205 -17.33 -36.27 -8.47
CA GLU A 205 -16.42 -37.42 -8.49
C GLU A 205 -16.74 -38.42 -7.37
N LEU A 206 -17.00 -37.94 -6.15
CA LEU A 206 -17.42 -38.81 -5.04
C LEU A 206 -18.74 -39.52 -5.34
N THR A 207 -19.73 -38.82 -5.89
CA THR A 207 -21.02 -39.45 -6.25
C THR A 207 -20.84 -40.51 -7.34
N ASP A 208 -19.96 -40.27 -8.32
CA ASP A 208 -19.65 -41.24 -9.37
C ASP A 208 -18.95 -42.48 -8.81
N VAL A 209 -17.99 -42.29 -7.91
CA VAL A 209 -17.30 -43.40 -7.24
C VAL A 209 -18.28 -44.23 -6.39
N HIS A 210 -19.16 -43.59 -5.63
CA HIS A 210 -20.19 -44.30 -4.87
C HIS A 210 -21.13 -45.08 -5.79
N ALA A 211 -21.61 -44.48 -6.89
CA ALA A 211 -22.46 -45.16 -7.85
C ALA A 211 -21.78 -46.38 -8.49
N ARG A 212 -20.47 -46.28 -8.79
CA ARG A 212 -19.67 -47.42 -9.30
C ARG A 212 -19.53 -48.52 -8.25
N TYR A 213 -19.22 -48.16 -7.01
CA TYR A 213 -19.10 -49.11 -5.90
C TYR A 213 -20.44 -49.84 -5.64
N ASP A 214 -21.55 -49.11 -5.61
CA ASP A 214 -22.89 -49.67 -5.46
C ASP A 214 -23.28 -50.57 -6.64
N GLY A 215 -22.86 -50.22 -7.85
CA GLY A 215 -23.03 -51.06 -9.03
C GLY A 215 -22.24 -52.37 -8.93
N LEU A 216 -20.98 -52.31 -8.48
CA LEU A 216 -20.13 -53.48 -8.29
C LEU A 216 -20.63 -54.37 -7.14
N SER A 217 -21.09 -53.79 -6.03
CA SER A 217 -21.61 -54.55 -4.89
C SER A 217 -22.87 -55.33 -5.28
N LYS A 218 -23.80 -54.71 -6.03
CA LYS A 218 -24.98 -55.38 -6.58
C LYS A 218 -24.62 -56.52 -7.53
N ARG A 219 -23.65 -56.31 -8.42
CA ARG A 219 -23.15 -57.37 -9.33
C ARG A 219 -22.55 -58.54 -8.56
N LEU A 220 -21.72 -58.26 -7.55
CA LEU A 220 -21.14 -59.31 -6.71
C LEU A 220 -22.21 -60.11 -5.97
N LEU A 221 -23.25 -59.46 -5.44
CA LEU A 221 -24.38 -60.15 -4.83
C LEU A 221 -25.08 -61.08 -5.83
N GLN A 222 -25.40 -60.58 -7.03
CA GLN A 222 -26.01 -61.38 -8.11
C GLN A 222 -25.14 -62.56 -8.54
N GLU A 223 -23.82 -62.37 -8.67
CA GLU A 223 -22.88 -63.44 -8.99
C GLU A 223 -22.83 -64.50 -7.89
N THR A 224 -22.83 -64.08 -6.61
CA THR A 224 -22.85 -65.03 -5.49
C THR A 224 -24.17 -65.80 -5.39
N GLU A 225 -25.31 -65.18 -5.72
CA GLU A 225 -26.61 -65.85 -5.82
C GLU A 225 -26.59 -66.86 -6.97
N HIS A 226 -26.09 -66.47 -8.15
CA HIS A 226 -25.95 -67.37 -9.29
C HIS A 226 -25.06 -68.57 -8.98
N GLN A 227 -23.92 -68.35 -8.32
CA GLN A 227 -23.02 -69.42 -7.86
C GLN A 227 -23.70 -70.37 -6.86
N ARG A 228 -24.47 -69.84 -5.90
CA ARG A 228 -25.24 -70.68 -4.95
C ARG A 228 -26.28 -71.54 -5.67
N HIS A 229 -27.01 -70.98 -6.62
CA HIS A 229 -27.98 -71.73 -7.42
C HIS A 229 -27.31 -72.79 -8.30
N ALA A 230 -26.18 -72.48 -8.93
CA ALA A 230 -25.41 -73.44 -9.72
C ALA A 230 -24.92 -74.61 -8.86
N LEU A 231 -24.36 -74.33 -7.67
CA LEU A 231 -23.93 -75.36 -6.73
C LEU A 231 -25.09 -76.20 -6.18
N ALA A 232 -26.26 -75.60 -5.92
CA ALA A 232 -27.45 -76.33 -5.50
C ALA A 232 -27.92 -77.29 -6.60
N ALA A 233 -27.98 -76.83 -7.85
CA ALA A 233 -28.35 -77.67 -8.99
C ALA A 233 -27.34 -78.80 -9.23
N GLU A 234 -26.04 -78.56 -9.08
CA GLU A 234 -25.02 -79.62 -9.17
C GLU A 234 -25.16 -80.64 -8.04
N ARG A 235 -25.43 -80.20 -6.81
CA ARG A 235 -25.72 -81.09 -5.68
C ARG A 235 -26.93 -81.96 -5.97
N GLU A 236 -28.03 -81.39 -6.45
CA GLU A 236 -29.24 -82.15 -6.82
C GLU A 236 -28.98 -83.16 -7.94
N ARG A 237 -28.17 -82.81 -8.95
CA ARG A 237 -27.76 -83.74 -10.01
C ARG A 237 -26.93 -84.89 -9.45
N LEU A 238 -25.97 -84.61 -8.58
CA LEU A 238 -25.12 -85.63 -7.96
C LEU A 238 -25.91 -86.52 -6.99
N THR A 239 -26.84 -85.97 -6.21
CA THR A 239 -27.70 -86.77 -5.33
C THR A 239 -28.64 -87.65 -6.13
N ALA A 240 -29.21 -87.16 -7.24
CA ALA A 240 -30.00 -87.99 -8.16
C ALA A 240 -29.17 -89.13 -8.75
N ALA A 241 -27.96 -88.85 -9.24
CA ALA A 241 -27.05 -89.87 -9.77
C ALA A 241 -26.62 -90.90 -8.70
N LEU A 242 -26.42 -90.48 -7.45
CA LEU A 242 -26.15 -91.38 -6.33
C LEU A 242 -27.35 -92.27 -6.01
N ASN A 243 -28.57 -91.72 -5.97
CA ASN A 243 -29.79 -92.51 -5.75
C ASN A 243 -30.02 -93.51 -6.90
N ASP A 244 -29.77 -93.11 -8.15
CA ASP A 244 -29.82 -94.01 -9.31
C ASP A 244 -28.76 -95.12 -9.22
N ALA A 245 -27.54 -94.81 -8.76
CA ALA A 245 -26.51 -95.82 -8.54
C ALA A 245 -26.89 -96.78 -7.40
N GLN A 246 -27.45 -96.28 -6.31
CA GLN A 246 -27.92 -97.07 -5.17
C GLN A 246 -29.06 -98.01 -5.57
N THR A 247 -30.04 -97.53 -6.33
CA THR A 247 -31.15 -98.37 -6.84
C THR A 247 -30.64 -99.47 -7.78
N ARG A 248 -29.66 -99.17 -8.65
CA ARG A 248 -28.99 -100.18 -9.49
C ARG A 248 -28.23 -101.21 -8.66
N ILE A 249 -27.50 -100.79 -7.63
CA ILE A 249 -26.80 -101.71 -6.72
C ILE A 249 -27.81 -102.62 -6.00
N ALA A 250 -28.87 -102.05 -5.42
CA ALA A 250 -29.92 -102.84 -4.76
C ALA A 250 -30.61 -103.83 -5.70
N ALA A 251 -30.84 -103.45 -6.97
CA ALA A 251 -31.37 -104.36 -7.97
C ALA A 251 -30.40 -105.51 -8.31
N LEU A 252 -29.09 -105.22 -8.43
CA LEU A 252 -28.06 -106.24 -8.66
C LEU A 252 -27.87 -107.16 -7.44
N GLU A 253 -27.95 -106.62 -6.23
CA GLU A 253 -27.92 -107.39 -4.97
C GLU A 253 -29.14 -108.31 -4.87
N GLY A 254 -30.34 -107.80 -5.16
CA GLY A 254 -31.55 -108.63 -5.20
C GLY A 254 -31.51 -109.72 -6.27
N LEU A 255 -30.94 -109.45 -7.46
CA LEU A 255 -30.69 -110.49 -8.47
C LEU A 255 -29.67 -111.52 -7.98
N ARG A 256 -28.61 -111.08 -7.31
CA ARG A 256 -27.61 -111.98 -6.72
C ARG A 256 -28.23 -112.88 -5.65
N GLU A 257 -29.05 -112.34 -4.76
CA GLU A 257 -29.76 -113.11 -3.73
C GLU A 257 -30.67 -114.16 -4.34
N ARG A 258 -31.50 -113.79 -5.33
CA ARG A 258 -32.33 -114.74 -6.09
C ARG A 258 -31.49 -115.84 -6.75
N LEU A 259 -30.39 -115.50 -7.40
CA LEU A 259 -29.49 -116.48 -8.01
C LEU A 259 -28.85 -117.41 -6.96
N LEU A 260 -28.53 -116.90 -5.77
CA LEU A 260 -28.02 -117.71 -4.67
C LEU A 260 -29.09 -118.67 -4.11
N GLU A 261 -30.34 -118.22 -4.00
CA GLU A 261 -31.49 -119.05 -3.63
C GLU A 261 -31.79 -120.12 -4.70
N GLU A 262 -31.77 -119.77 -5.98
CA GLU A 262 -31.89 -120.70 -7.11
C GLU A 262 -30.77 -121.76 -7.10
N LEU A 263 -29.53 -121.37 -6.81
CA LEU A 263 -28.43 -122.31 -6.63
C LEU A 263 -28.60 -123.19 -5.39
N ALA A 264 -29.11 -122.66 -4.28
CA ALA A 264 -29.37 -123.43 -3.06
C ALA A 264 -30.48 -124.46 -3.28
N SER A 265 -31.62 -124.04 -3.82
CA SER A 265 -32.74 -124.91 -4.19
C SER A 265 -32.34 -125.93 -5.26
N GLY A 266 -31.53 -125.54 -6.26
CA GLY A 266 -30.95 -126.47 -7.22
C GLY A 266 -30.02 -127.51 -6.58
N ARG A 267 -29.19 -127.13 -5.60
CA ARG A 267 -28.38 -128.07 -4.81
C ARG A 267 -29.24 -129.00 -3.96
N ASP A 268 -30.30 -128.49 -3.35
CA ASP A 268 -31.21 -129.30 -2.53
C ASP A 268 -32.02 -130.26 -3.40
N ALA A 269 -32.50 -129.83 -4.57
CA ALA A 269 -33.11 -130.70 -5.58
C ALA A 269 -32.11 -131.76 -6.09
N HIS A 270 -30.85 -131.40 -6.34
CA HIS A 270 -29.81 -132.37 -6.68
C HIS A 270 -29.50 -133.36 -5.55
N ARG A 271 -29.47 -132.90 -4.29
CA ARG A 271 -29.32 -133.77 -3.13
C ARG A 271 -30.50 -134.71 -2.97
N GLN A 272 -31.72 -134.24 -3.19
CA GLN A 272 -32.94 -135.05 -3.20
C GLN A 272 -32.89 -136.07 -4.33
N ALA A 273 -32.61 -135.67 -5.56
CA ALA A 273 -32.46 -136.58 -6.70
C ALA A 273 -31.32 -137.60 -6.49
N ALA A 274 -30.20 -137.20 -5.87
CA ALA A 274 -29.12 -138.12 -5.52
C ALA A 274 -29.54 -139.08 -4.40
N ALA A 275 -30.30 -138.62 -3.40
CA ALA A 275 -30.85 -139.45 -2.34
C ALA A 275 -31.88 -140.45 -2.92
N GLU A 276 -32.78 -140.00 -3.78
CA GLU A 276 -33.74 -140.83 -4.52
C GLU A 276 -33.02 -141.82 -5.44
N ALA A 277 -32.02 -141.41 -6.20
CA ALA A 277 -31.21 -142.30 -7.03
C ALA A 277 -30.47 -143.34 -6.17
N SER A 278 -29.96 -142.94 -5.00
CA SER A 278 -29.35 -143.88 -4.05
C SER A 278 -30.39 -144.83 -3.45
N ALA A 279 -31.61 -144.36 -3.15
CA ALA A 279 -32.72 -145.17 -2.68
C ALA A 279 -33.20 -146.15 -3.76
N LEU A 280 -33.26 -145.72 -5.03
CA LEU A 280 -33.54 -146.59 -6.16
C LEU A 280 -32.38 -147.57 -6.39
N ALA A 281 -31.13 -147.17 -6.22
CA ALA A 281 -29.98 -148.06 -6.30
C ALA A 281 -30.02 -149.12 -5.18
N THR A 282 -30.42 -148.76 -3.96
CA THR A 282 -30.64 -149.75 -2.88
C THR A 282 -31.82 -150.66 -3.19
N VAL A 283 -32.94 -150.15 -3.72
CA VAL A 283 -34.07 -150.99 -4.16
C VAL A 283 -33.67 -151.93 -5.30
N VAL A 284 -32.90 -151.46 -6.29
CA VAL A 284 -32.38 -152.30 -7.38
C VAL A 284 -31.38 -153.32 -6.85
N ALA A 285 -30.55 -152.96 -5.87
CA ALA A 285 -29.66 -153.90 -5.20
C ALA A 285 -30.44 -154.97 -4.42
N GLU A 286 -31.52 -154.59 -3.73
CA GLU A 286 -32.45 -155.51 -3.06
C GLU A 286 -33.17 -156.43 -4.07
N GLN A 287 -33.65 -155.89 -5.19
CA GLN A 287 -34.24 -156.67 -6.28
C GLN A 287 -33.22 -157.63 -6.92
N ARG A 288 -31.97 -157.20 -7.11
CA ARG A 288 -30.88 -158.08 -7.57
C ARG A 288 -30.52 -159.13 -6.53
N HIS A 289 -30.53 -158.80 -5.24
CA HIS A 289 -30.36 -159.77 -4.16
C HIS A 289 -31.50 -160.80 -4.14
N ALA A 290 -32.75 -160.38 -4.36
CA ALA A 290 -33.90 -161.27 -4.48
C ALA A 290 -33.82 -162.16 -5.75
N LEU A 291 -33.37 -161.62 -6.88
CA LEU A 291 -33.14 -162.39 -8.11
C LEU A 291 -31.95 -163.35 -7.97
N GLN A 292 -30.88 -162.95 -7.29
CA GLN A 292 -29.77 -163.85 -6.96
C GLN A 292 -30.21 -164.95 -5.99
N ALA A 293 -31.05 -164.64 -4.99
CA ALA A 293 -31.64 -165.64 -4.10
C ALA A 293 -32.50 -166.67 -4.87
N LEU A 294 -33.22 -166.22 -5.90
CA LEU A 294 -33.98 -167.11 -6.80
C LEU A 294 -33.08 -167.90 -7.77
N GLN A 295 -31.99 -167.33 -8.26
CA GLN A 295 -31.01 -168.04 -9.11
C GLN A 295 -30.18 -169.05 -8.31
N THR A 296 -29.83 -168.78 -7.05
CA THR A 296 -29.22 -169.76 -6.14
C THR A 296 -30.19 -170.87 -5.72
N ALA A 297 -31.51 -170.69 -5.90
CA ALA A 297 -32.51 -171.73 -5.67
C ALA A 297 -32.78 -172.63 -6.90
N HIS A 298 -32.19 -172.35 -8.07
CA HIS A 298 -32.42 -173.13 -9.31
C HIS A 298 -31.18 -173.83 -9.88
N THR A 299 -29.98 -173.61 -9.34
CA THR A 299 -28.74 -174.21 -9.86
C THR A 299 -27.77 -174.64 -8.75
N THR A 300 -28.21 -175.48 -7.82
CA THR A 300 -27.32 -176.19 -6.87
C THR A 300 -27.91 -177.51 -6.37
N GLU A 301 -28.37 -178.36 -7.29
CA GLU A 301 -28.15 -179.80 -7.20
C GLU A 301 -26.92 -180.12 -8.07
N LEU A 302 -26.01 -180.95 -7.53
CA LEU A 302 -24.78 -181.48 -8.14
C LEU A 302 -23.51 -180.60 -8.11
N MET A 303 -22.68 -180.95 -7.12
CA MET A 303 -21.21 -181.07 -7.14
C MET A 303 -20.31 -179.82 -7.07
N GLN A 304 -19.56 -179.79 -5.97
CA GLN A 304 -18.17 -179.33 -5.78
C GLN A 304 -17.25 -179.55 -7.01
N PRO A 305 -16.14 -178.81 -7.23
CA PRO A 305 -15.06 -178.60 -6.24
C PRO A 305 -14.19 -177.32 -6.34
N ALA A 306 -13.22 -177.26 -5.41
CA ALA A 306 -11.90 -176.62 -5.36
C ALA A 306 -11.34 -175.79 -6.55
N ALA A 307 -10.67 -174.66 -6.23
CA ALA A 307 -9.24 -174.38 -6.50
C ALA A 307 -8.86 -172.90 -6.25
N GLN A 308 -7.70 -172.66 -5.62
CA GLN A 308 -6.98 -171.38 -5.55
C GLN A 308 -6.26 -171.09 -6.91
N PRO A 309 -5.83 -169.85 -7.27
CA PRO A 309 -4.60 -169.25 -6.73
C PRO A 309 -4.51 -167.68 -6.69
N ARG A 310 -3.49 -167.20 -5.96
CA ARG A 310 -2.82 -165.86 -5.94
C ARG A 310 -2.09 -165.55 -7.30
N PRO A 311 -1.29 -164.47 -7.51
CA PRO A 311 -1.26 -163.06 -7.02
C PRO A 311 -0.86 -161.98 -8.10
N ALA A 312 -0.71 -160.71 -7.65
CA ALA A 312 0.40 -159.75 -7.94
C ALA A 312 0.29 -158.63 -9.03
N ARG A 313 0.41 -157.37 -8.52
CA ARG A 313 1.38 -156.29 -8.85
C ARG A 313 1.08 -155.20 -9.92
N ARG A 314 1.35 -153.96 -9.48
CA ARG A 314 1.96 -152.76 -10.14
C ARG A 314 1.06 -151.56 -10.55
N GLN A 315 1.34 -150.43 -9.87
CA GLN A 315 1.35 -149.00 -10.29
C GLN A 315 1.98 -148.74 -11.68
N PRO A 316 1.91 -147.55 -12.37
CA PRO A 316 2.22 -146.19 -11.80
C PRO A 316 1.72 -144.87 -12.50
N ALA A 317 2.10 -143.73 -11.90
CA ALA A 317 2.62 -142.43 -12.46
C ALA A 317 1.71 -141.44 -13.25
N ARG A 318 1.54 -140.17 -12.77
CA ARG A 318 2.16 -138.85 -13.19
C ARG A 318 1.54 -138.21 -14.47
N ASN A 319 1.34 -136.89 -14.68
CA ASN A 319 2.12 -135.64 -14.44
C ASN A 319 1.22 -134.39 -14.78
N VAL A 320 1.26 -133.23 -14.06
CA VAL A 320 1.98 -131.93 -14.33
C VAL A 320 1.25 -130.98 -15.33
N SER A 321 0.96 -129.68 -15.07
CA SER A 321 1.93 -128.55 -15.12
C SER A 321 1.41 -127.15 -14.63
N PRO A 322 2.31 -126.15 -14.40
CA PRO A 322 2.07 -124.80 -13.84
C PRO A 322 2.48 -123.59 -14.76
N GLY A 323 2.39 -122.34 -14.25
CA GLY A 323 2.97 -121.07 -14.79
C GLY A 323 1.90 -120.03 -15.24
N HIS A 324 2.00 -118.68 -15.20
CA HIS A 324 3.00 -117.60 -14.97
C HIS A 324 2.20 -116.30 -14.64
N ALA A 325 2.58 -115.37 -13.75
CA ALA A 325 3.52 -114.21 -13.84
C ALA A 325 3.22 -113.09 -14.87
N ALA A 326 3.00 -111.86 -14.35
CA ALA A 326 3.30 -110.49 -14.87
C ALA A 326 2.23 -109.50 -14.33
N ALA A 327 2.39 -108.18 -14.13
CA ALA A 327 3.45 -107.19 -13.91
C ALA A 327 2.76 -105.80 -14.05
N VAL A 328 3.42 -104.71 -13.62
CA VAL A 328 3.27 -103.30 -14.09
C VAL A 328 2.48 -102.30 -13.21
N ALA A 329 3.27 -101.41 -12.59
CA ALA A 329 3.15 -99.94 -12.44
C ALA A 329 1.91 -99.33 -11.72
N ALA A 330 1.93 -98.16 -11.08
CA ALA A 330 2.87 -97.06 -10.95
C ALA A 330 2.54 -96.29 -9.65
N ALA A 331 3.55 -95.65 -9.04
CA ALA A 331 3.34 -94.49 -8.17
C ALA A 331 2.82 -93.28 -9.02
N PRO A 332 2.22 -92.19 -8.47
CA PRO A 332 2.92 -91.33 -7.51
C PRO A 332 2.05 -90.64 -6.42
N ARG A 333 2.80 -90.05 -5.48
CA ARG A 333 2.41 -89.03 -4.48
C ARG A 333 1.75 -87.79 -5.11
N PRO A 334 1.12 -86.93 -4.28
CA PRO A 334 1.73 -85.61 -3.99
C PRO A 334 1.78 -85.38 -2.46
N ARG A 335 2.93 -85.10 -1.84
CA ARG A 335 3.61 -83.80 -1.67
C ARG A 335 2.71 -82.61 -1.30
N SER A 336 2.87 -82.26 -0.02
CA SER A 336 2.71 -80.97 0.66
C SER A 336 3.26 -79.72 -0.06
N ARG A 337 2.81 -78.55 0.46
CA ARG A 337 3.29 -77.16 0.28
C ARG A 337 2.82 -76.50 -1.02
N SER A 338 2.40 -75.24 -1.05
CA SER A 338 2.75 -74.10 -0.19
C SER A 338 1.68 -73.01 -0.26
N SER A 339 1.45 -72.38 0.88
CA SER A 339 1.10 -70.97 1.01
C SER A 339 1.88 -70.08 0.03
N ARG A 340 1.16 -69.24 -0.72
CA ARG A 340 1.74 -68.03 -1.28
C ARG A 340 0.72 -66.91 -1.28
N SER A 341 0.76 -66.17 -0.18
CA SER A 341 0.42 -64.76 -0.13
C SER A 341 1.14 -64.00 -1.24
N ARG A 342 0.37 -63.26 -2.05
CA ARG A 342 0.80 -62.07 -2.78
C ARG A 342 -0.47 -61.23 -2.98
N LYS A 343 -0.66 -60.21 -2.16
CA LYS A 343 -0.07 -58.85 -2.28
C LYS A 343 -0.72 -58.13 -3.47
N SER A 344 -1.73 -57.36 -3.10
CA SER A 344 -2.34 -56.26 -3.84
C SER A 344 -1.30 -55.28 -4.38
N PRO A 345 -1.62 -54.68 -5.53
CA PRO A 345 -1.26 -53.30 -5.79
C PRO A 345 -2.52 -52.46 -5.98
N SER A 346 -2.74 -51.51 -5.07
CA SER A 346 -3.34 -50.21 -5.41
C SER A 346 -2.36 -49.48 -6.36
N PRO A 347 -2.86 -48.67 -7.30
CA PRO A 347 -3.37 -47.34 -6.98
C PRO A 347 -4.89 -47.19 -7.09
#